data_AF-A0AAX1ZS97-F1
#
_entry.id   AF-A0AAX1ZS97-F1
#
_cell.length_a   1.000
_cell.length_b   1.000
_cell.length_c   1.000
_cell.angle_alpha   90.00
_cell.angle_beta   90.00
_cell.angle_gamma   90.00
#
_symmetry.space_group_name_H-M   'P 1'
#
loop_
_entity.id
_entity.type
_entity.pdbx_description
1 polymer ?
#
loop_
_entity_poly.entity_id
_entity_poly.type
_entity_poly.pdbx_seq_one_letter_code
_entity_poly.pdbx_strand_id
1 'polypeptide(L)'
;MELSNLSQFMIELKHSGKSEYHGAYKQIPLRLRFVSNARVTALTSMFEGASKNKILNDLIEIALDQVYEKMTDEQKAVYEEIQSLTLADTIKSVESGNEKDD
;
A
#
# COMPACT_ATOMS: atom_id res chain seq x y z
N MET A 1 -19.98 -2.26 7.09
CA MET A 1 -19.03 -3.27 6.59
C MET A 1 -18.03 -2.48 5.78
N GLU A 2 -16.80 -2.34 6.26
CA GLU A 2 -15.76 -1.66 5.48
C GLU A 2 -15.43 -2.48 4.23
N LEU A 3 -15.16 -1.81 3.12
CA LEU A 3 -14.76 -2.46 1.88
C LEU A 3 -13.32 -2.96 2.03
N SER A 4 -13.02 -4.18 1.59
CA SER A 4 -11.64 -4.65 1.55
C SER A 4 -10.81 -3.81 0.59
N ASN A 5 -9.50 -3.70 0.82
CA ASN A 5 -8.59 -2.96 -0.07
C ASN A 5 -8.68 -3.46 -1.52
N LEU A 6 -8.90 -4.76 -1.74
CA LEU A 6 -9.13 -5.31 -3.08
C LEU A 6 -10.42 -4.79 -3.71
N SER A 7 -11.51 -4.71 -2.94
CA SER A 7 -12.79 -4.20 -3.45
C SER A 7 -12.67 -2.72 -3.80
N GLN A 8 -12.04 -1.93 -2.94
CA GLN A 8 -11.79 -0.52 -3.16
C GLN A 8 -10.93 -0.29 -4.41
N PHE A 9 -9.81 -1.02 -4.55
CA PHE A 9 -8.95 -0.99 -5.73
C PHE A 9 -9.73 -1.29 -7.01
N MET A 10 -10.58 -2.32 -7.02
CA MET A 10 -11.37 -2.68 -8.19
C MET A 10 -12.45 -1.64 -8.56
N ILE A 11 -12.98 -0.90 -7.58
CA ILE A 11 -13.93 0.21 -7.80
C ILE A 11 -13.21 1.41 -8.43
N GLU A 12 -12.02 1.72 -7.93
CA GLU A 12 -11.22 2.85 -8.40
C GLU A 12 -10.67 2.64 -9.81
N LEU A 13 -10.20 1.42 -10.12
CA LEU A 13 -9.80 1.07 -11.48
C LEU A 13 -10.95 1.23 -12.50
N LYS A 14 -12.20 1.07 -12.07
CA LYS A 14 -13.39 1.23 -12.93
C LYS A 14 -13.90 2.69 -13.00
N HIS A 15 -13.13 3.66 -12.51
CA HIS A 15 -13.51 5.10 -12.43
C HIS A 15 -14.80 5.37 -11.64
N SER A 16 -15.26 4.43 -10.83
CA SER A 16 -16.50 4.56 -10.06
C SER A 16 -16.30 5.18 -8.67
N GLY A 17 -15.07 5.54 -8.30
CA GLY A 17 -14.71 6.13 -7.01
C GLY A 17 -13.49 7.04 -7.12
N LYS A 18 -13.42 8.06 -6.25
CA LYS A 18 -12.23 8.87 -5.99
C LYS A 18 -11.74 8.54 -4.58
N SER A 19 -10.45 8.31 -4.39
CA SER A 19 -9.81 8.26 -3.07
C SER A 19 -8.79 9.37 -2.91
N GLU A 20 -8.73 9.92 -1.70
CA GLU A 20 -7.63 10.76 -1.24
C GLU A 20 -6.60 9.85 -0.58
N TYR A 21 -5.35 9.95 -1.02
CA TYR A 21 -4.25 9.18 -0.44
C TYR A 21 -3.60 10.00 0.67
N HIS A 22 -3.68 9.51 1.91
CA HIS A 22 -2.95 10.04 3.05
C HIS A 22 -1.86 9.04 3.44
N GLY A 23 -0.60 9.38 3.20
CA GLY A 23 0.54 8.50 3.51
C GLY A 23 1.83 9.26 3.70
N ALA A 24 2.82 8.61 4.31
CA ALA A 24 4.19 9.14 4.40
C ALA A 24 4.85 9.07 3.01
N TYR A 25 5.48 10.16 2.58
CA TYR A 25 6.19 10.19 1.30
C TYR A 25 7.62 9.68 1.49
N LYS A 26 7.83 8.38 1.35
CA LYS A 26 9.18 7.78 1.35
C LYS A 26 9.53 7.25 -0.03
N GLN A 27 10.62 7.76 -0.62
CA GLN A 27 11.16 7.19 -1.86
C GLN A 27 11.89 5.90 -1.53
N ILE A 28 11.27 4.76 -1.83
CA ILE A 28 11.92 3.45 -1.70
C ILE A 28 12.39 3.01 -3.09
N PRO A 29 13.71 2.78 -3.30
CA PRO A 29 14.21 2.18 -4.54
C PRO A 29 13.63 0.78 -4.72
N LEU A 30 12.63 0.64 -5.60
CA LEU A 30 11.91 -0.61 -5.80
C LEU A 30 12.44 -1.36 -7.04
N ARG A 31 12.92 -2.59 -6.83
CA ARG A 31 13.25 -3.52 -7.92
C ARG A 31 12.13 -4.54 -8.10
N LEU A 32 11.37 -4.41 -9.19
CA LEU A 32 10.36 -5.39 -9.58
C LEU A 32 10.96 -6.48 -10.49
N ARG A 33 10.48 -7.72 -10.33
CA ARG A 33 10.69 -8.75 -11.36
C ARG A 33 10.05 -8.31 -12.66
N PHE A 34 10.64 -8.67 -13.80
CA PHE A 34 10.16 -8.27 -15.13
C PHE A 34 8.67 -8.53 -15.34
N VAL A 35 8.17 -9.72 -14.95
CA VAL A 35 6.76 -10.09 -15.07
C VAL A 35 5.86 -9.18 -14.23
N SER A 36 6.26 -8.84 -13.00
CA SER A 36 5.50 -7.92 -12.14
C SER A 36 5.47 -6.52 -12.72
N ASN A 37 6.61 -6.02 -13.22
CA ASN A 37 6.68 -4.72 -13.89
C ASN A 37 5.79 -4.65 -15.14
N ALA A 38 5.76 -5.72 -15.94
CA ALA A 38 4.89 -5.81 -17.10
C ALA A 38 3.40 -5.78 -16.69
N ARG A 39 3.01 -6.50 -15.64
CA ARG A 39 1.63 -6.49 -15.12
C ARG A 39 1.21 -5.12 -14.61
N VAL A 40 2.05 -4.45 -13.82
CA VAL A 40 1.77 -3.09 -13.32
C VAL A 40 1.65 -2.11 -14.50
N THR A 41 2.54 -2.21 -15.48
CA THR A 41 2.48 -1.37 -16.69
C THR A 41 1.18 -1.62 -17.46
N ALA A 42 0.77 -2.88 -17.64
CA ALA A 42 -0.49 -3.21 -18.30
C ALA A 42 -1.70 -2.62 -17.55
N LEU A 43 -1.74 -2.73 -16.22
CA LEU A 43 -2.80 -2.11 -15.41
C LEU A 43 -2.84 -0.59 -15.58
N THR A 44 -1.69 0.08 -15.50
CA THR A 44 -1.59 1.53 -15.72
C THR A 44 -2.09 1.94 -17.11
N SER A 45 -1.78 1.14 -18.14
CA SER A 45 -2.23 1.42 -19.50
C SER A 45 -3.72 1.13 -19.74
N MET A 46 -4.30 0.18 -19.00
CA MET A 46 -5.71 -0.18 -19.13
C MET A 46 -6.65 0.78 -18.40
N PHE A 47 -6.18 1.46 -17.35
CA PHE A 47 -7.00 2.29 -16.48
C PHE A 47 -6.50 3.74 -16.48
N GLU A 48 -7.15 4.59 -17.30
CA GLU A 48 -6.76 5.99 -17.46
C GLU A 48 -6.73 6.74 -16.11
N GLY A 49 -5.72 7.59 -15.88
CA GLY A 49 -5.60 8.38 -14.65
C GLY A 49 -5.06 7.63 -13.42
N ALA A 50 -4.87 6.31 -13.47
CA ALA A 50 -4.16 5.58 -12.43
C ALA A 50 -2.64 5.77 -12.59
N SER A 51 -1.94 6.21 -11.53
CA SER A 51 -0.48 6.28 -11.55
C SER A 51 0.13 4.92 -11.18
N LYS A 52 1.34 4.63 -11.68
CA LYS A 52 2.09 3.41 -11.29
C LYS A 52 2.27 3.32 -9.78
N ASN A 53 2.57 4.45 -9.12
CA ASN A 53 2.77 4.51 -7.67
C ASN A 53 1.48 4.16 -6.93
N LYS A 54 0.33 4.70 -7.37
CA LYS A 54 -0.96 4.37 -6.76
C LYS A 54 -1.24 2.87 -6.87
N ILE A 55 -1.16 2.32 -8.09
CA ILE A 55 -1.40 0.89 -8.33
C ILE A 55 -0.47 0.02 -7.47
N LEU A 56 0.80 0.40 -7.34
CA LEU A 56 1.75 -0.34 -6.51
C LEU A 56 1.40 -0.27 -5.03
N ASN A 57 1.02 0.89 -4.51
CA ASN A 57 0.59 1.04 -3.12
C ASN A 57 -0.65 0.20 -2.82
N ASP A 58 -1.70 0.30 -3.65
CA ASP A 58 -2.92 -0.48 -3.46
C ASP A 58 -2.64 -1.99 -3.50
N LEU A 59 -1.80 -2.44 -4.45
CA LEU A 59 -1.43 -3.86 -4.55
C LEU A 59 -0.60 -4.35 -3.36
N ILE A 60 0.23 -3.48 -2.77
CA ILE A 60 0.98 -3.81 -1.55
C ILE A 60 0.03 -3.97 -0.37
N GLU A 61 -0.91 -3.05 -0.16
CA GLU A 61 -1.90 -3.13 0.91
C GLU A 61 -2.75 -4.40 0.79
N ILE A 62 -3.24 -4.71 -0.42
CA ILE A 62 -3.98 -5.95 -0.70
C ILE A 62 -3.14 -7.19 -0.37
N ALA A 63 -1.86 -7.19 -0.71
CA ALA A 63 -0.98 -8.32 -0.42
C ALA A 63 -0.73 -8.46 1.09
N LEU A 64 -0.57 -7.34 1.81
CA LEU A 64 -0.40 -7.34 3.26
C LEU A 64 -1.65 -7.88 3.96
N ASP A 65 -2.86 -7.48 3.54
CA ASP A 65 -4.12 -8.02 4.06
C ASP A 65 -4.18 -9.54 3.89
N GLN A 66 -3.87 -10.03 2.69
CA GLN A 66 -3.89 -11.47 2.39
C GLN A 66 -2.86 -12.25 3.23
N VAL A 67 -1.70 -11.66 3.52
CA VAL A 67 -0.71 -12.28 4.42
C VAL A 67 -1.23 -12.29 5.85
N TYR A 68 -1.76 -11.17 6.35
CA TYR A 68 -2.33 -11.06 7.70
C TYR A 68 -3.48 -12.04 7.93
N GLU A 69 -4.38 -12.20 6.96
CA GLU A 69 -5.50 -13.15 7.05
C GLU A 69 -5.05 -14.61 7.21
N LYS A 70 -3.83 -14.95 6.76
CA LYS A 70 -3.26 -16.30 6.86
C LYS A 70 -2.43 -16.55 8.11
N MET A 71 -2.18 -15.52 8.92
CA MET A 71 -1.47 -15.64 10.18
C MET A 71 -2.32 -16.33 11.26
N THR A 72 -1.65 -17.02 12.19
CA THR A 72 -2.30 -17.49 13.42
C THR A 72 -2.62 -16.32 14.35
N ASP A 73 -3.46 -16.54 15.35
CA ASP A 73 -3.85 -15.48 16.29
C ASP A 73 -2.64 -14.96 17.08
N GLU A 74 -1.70 -15.83 17.45
CA GLU A 74 -0.45 -15.43 18.10
C GLU A 74 0.43 -14.58 17.18
N GLN A 75 0.51 -14.93 15.90
CA GLN A 75 1.27 -14.16 14.91
C GLN A 75 0.64 -12.79 14.66
N LYS A 76 -0.69 -12.70 14.61
CA LYS A 76 -1.42 -11.43 14.47
C LYS A 76 -1.16 -10.51 15.66
N ALA A 77 -1.21 -11.04 16.89
CA ALA A 77 -0.94 -10.26 18.09
C ALA A 77 0.46 -9.63 18.05
N VAL A 78 1.49 -10.41 17.67
CA VAL A 78 2.86 -9.91 17.53
C VAL A 78 2.97 -8.90 16.38
N TYR A 79 2.33 -9.17 15.24
CA TYR A 79 2.33 -8.28 14.09
C TYR A 79 1.73 -6.90 14.44
N GLU A 80 0.59 -6.89 15.12
CA GLU A 80 -0.11 -5.67 15.54
C GLU A 80 0.70 -4.85 16.55
N GLU A 81 1.39 -5.51 17.49
CA GLU A 81 2.30 -4.86 18.43
C GLU A 81 3.44 -4.13 17.68
N ILE A 82 4.12 -4.83 16.77
CA ILE A 82 5.24 -4.27 15.98
C ILE A 82 4.75 -3.14 15.06
N GLN A 83 3.61 -3.33 14.39
CA GLN A 83 3.03 -2.35 13.50
C GLN A 83 2.68 -1.06 14.26
N SER A 84 2.06 -1.17 15.43
CA SER A 84 1.63 -0.02 16.24
C SER A 84 2.83 0.84 16.68
N LEU A 85 3.93 0.20 17.10
CA LEU A 85 5.17 0.89 17.44
C LEU A 85 5.76 1.62 16.23
N THR A 86 5.84 0.95 15.09
CA THR A 86 6.45 1.49 13.87
C THR A 86 5.61 2.64 13.27
N LEU A 87 4.28 2.55 13.34
CA LEU A 87 3.38 3.60 12.88
C LEU A 87 3.56 4.88 13.70
N ALA A 88 3.61 4.77 15.03
CA ALA A 88 3.81 5.92 15.91
C ALA A 88 5.14 6.63 15.61
N ASP A 89 6.21 5.89 15.36
CA ASP A 89 7.52 6.45 15.01
C ASP A 89 7.52 7.08 13.62
N THR A 90 6.82 6.48 12.65
CA THR A 90 6.69 7.04 11.30
C THR A 90 5.93 8.36 11.33
N ILE A 91 4.79 8.44 12.04
CA ILE A 91 4.01 9.69 12.19
C ILE A 91 4.87 10.77 12.82
N LYS A 92 5.56 10.47 13.93
CA LYS A 92 6.47 11.42 14.59
C LYS A 92 7.59 11.91 13.65
N SER A 93 8.15 11.02 12.83
CA SER A 93 9.23 11.37 11.90
C SER A 93 8.75 12.30 10.78
N VAL A 94 7.55 12.07 10.25
CA VAL A 94 6.92 12.93 9.25
C VAL A 94 6.55 14.30 9.86
N GLU A 95 5.95 14.33 11.04
CA GLU A 95 5.56 15.57 11.74
C GLU A 95 6.76 16.44 12.15
N SER A 96 7.90 15.81 12.47
CA SER A 96 9.13 16.52 12.84
C SER A 96 9.98 16.99 11.65
N GLY A 97 9.57 16.69 10.41
CA GLY A 97 10.31 17.05 9.19
C GLY A 97 11.70 16.41 9.12
N ASN A 98 11.91 15.32 9.87
CA ASN A 98 13.21 14.74 10.15
C ASN A 98 13.48 13.50 9.29
N GLU A 99 12.75 13.34 8.18
CA GLU A 99 13.06 12.36 7.14
C GLU A 99 14.42 12.72 6.55
N LYS A 100 15.48 12.15 7.13
CA LYS A 100 16.81 12.17 6.52
C LYS A 100 16.75 11.27 5.31
N ASP A 101 16.95 11.89 4.14
CA ASP A 101 17.27 11.20 2.90
C ASP A 101 18.58 10.42 3.11
N ASP A 102 18.46 9.14 3.48
CA ASP A 102 19.57 8.16 3.40
C ASP A 102 19.54 7.44 2.04
#